data_AF-A0A835Y637-F1
#
_entry.id   AF-A0A835Y637-F1
#
_cell.length_a   1.000
_cell.length_b   1.000
_cell.length_c   1.000
_cell.angle_alpha   90.00
_cell.angle_beta   90.00
_cell.angle_gamma   90.00
#
_symmetry.space_group_name_H-M   'P 1'
#
loop_
_entity.id
_entity.type
_entity.pdbx_description
1 polymer ?
#
loop_
_entity_poly.entity_id
_entity_poly.type
_entity_poly.pdbx_seq_one_letter_code
_entity_poly.pdbx_strand_id
1 'polypeptide(L)'
;MPLPSEGDGRFTLSHYYGSTVQPKVVQLDHSKRRRDRVVTEICEAGRRQGIPEDLLRQNIDKMEQLLPELAPDVNKMRAADWAKLAKDVNKVAHMLVTLKACYPGANVGRIVARAPKLLLGQPEQVQKDAEVTQARTRQ
;
A
#
# COMPACT_ATOMS: atom_id res chain seq x y z
N MET A 1 -33.49 68.66 18.85
CA MET A 1 -34.43 68.00 19.80
C MET A 1 -34.25 66.50 19.65
N PRO A 2 -34.28 65.72 20.75
CA PRO A 2 -33.12 64.97 21.26
C PRO A 2 -33.14 63.46 20.96
N LEU A 3 -31.98 62.82 21.13
CA LEU A 3 -31.84 61.37 21.31
C LEU A 3 -32.44 60.95 22.67
N PRO A 4 -33.12 59.80 22.76
CA PRO A 4 -33.22 59.06 24.01
C PRO A 4 -32.14 57.97 24.10
N SER A 5 -31.41 58.02 25.21
CA SER A 5 -30.48 57.01 25.69
C SER A 5 -31.18 55.93 26.51
N GLU A 6 -30.59 54.73 26.45
CA GLU A 6 -30.55 53.65 27.45
C GLU A 6 -31.66 52.60 27.54
N GLY A 7 -31.23 51.35 27.35
CA GLY A 7 -32.00 50.11 27.51
C GLY A 7 -31.10 48.89 27.27
N ASP A 8 -30.45 48.47 28.35
CA ASP A 8 -29.52 47.35 28.55
C ASP A 8 -29.85 46.04 27.81
N GLY A 9 -28.81 45.40 27.25
CA GLY A 9 -28.94 44.18 26.46
C GLY A 9 -27.58 43.63 26.01
N ARG A 10 -26.85 43.06 26.97
CA ARG A 10 -25.61 42.29 26.76
C ARG A 10 -25.74 41.28 25.62
N PHE A 11 -25.10 41.56 24.48
CA PHE A 11 -24.79 40.53 23.47
C PHE A 11 -23.28 40.50 23.24
N THR A 12 -22.65 39.54 23.90
CA THR A 12 -21.29 39.11 23.60
C THR A 12 -21.28 38.54 22.18
N LEU A 13 -20.66 39.24 21.23
CA LEU A 13 -20.42 38.76 19.86
C LEU A 13 -19.26 37.75 19.83
N SER A 14 -19.29 36.79 20.75
CA SER A 14 -18.49 35.56 20.69
C SER A 14 -19.47 34.47 20.31
N HIS A 15 -19.61 34.16 19.02
CA HIS A 15 -20.16 32.88 18.51
C HIS A 15 -20.02 32.72 16.98
N TYR A 16 -19.04 33.36 16.33
CA TYR A 16 -18.57 32.88 15.02
C TYR A 16 -17.48 31.81 15.20
N TYR A 17 -17.82 30.73 15.91
CA TYR A 17 -17.19 29.44 15.67
C TYR A 17 -17.80 28.86 14.40
N GLY A 18 -17.45 29.43 13.25
CA GLY A 18 -17.62 28.79 11.96
C GLY A 18 -16.48 27.80 11.77
N SER A 19 -16.69 26.55 12.20
CA SER A 19 -15.75 25.46 12.00
C SER A 19 -15.27 25.44 10.55
N THR A 20 -13.98 25.67 10.33
CA THR A 20 -13.33 25.39 9.05
C THR A 20 -13.29 23.87 8.89
N VAL A 21 -14.37 23.32 8.33
CA VAL A 21 -14.37 21.96 7.79
C VAL A 21 -13.35 21.96 6.65
N GLN A 22 -12.15 21.47 6.93
CA GLN A 22 -11.11 21.32 5.91
C GLN A 22 -11.63 20.40 4.79
N PRO A 23 -11.42 20.75 3.51
CA PRO A 23 -11.96 19.99 2.39
C PRO A 23 -11.22 18.67 2.23
N LYS A 24 -11.90 17.56 2.55
CA LYS A 24 -11.42 16.16 2.46
C LYS A 24 -11.23 15.66 1.01
N VAL A 25 -11.47 16.51 0.00
CA VAL A 25 -11.63 16.10 -1.42
C VAL A 25 -10.31 16.09 -2.20
N VAL A 26 -9.28 16.85 -1.79
CA VAL A 26 -8.02 16.96 -2.55
C VAL A 26 -7.15 15.70 -2.44
N GLN A 27 -7.26 14.92 -1.35
CA GLN A 27 -6.38 13.78 -1.07
C GLN A 27 -6.63 12.55 -1.97
N LEU A 28 -7.84 12.37 -2.48
CA LEU A 28 -8.20 11.17 -3.27
C LEU A 28 -7.52 11.16 -4.65
N ASP A 29 -7.34 12.34 -5.25
CA ASP A 29 -6.79 12.51 -6.59
C ASP A 29 -5.26 12.30 -6.61
N HIS A 30 -4.55 12.75 -5.57
CA HIS A 30 -3.10 12.61 -5.47
C HIS A 30 -2.63 11.15 -5.36
N SER A 31 -3.33 10.32 -4.57
CA SER A 31 -2.97 8.92 -4.38
C SER A 31 -3.16 8.10 -5.65
N LYS A 32 -4.29 8.32 -6.35
CA LYS A 32 -4.55 7.68 -7.65
C LYS A 32 -3.51 8.10 -8.69
N ARG A 33 -3.23 9.40 -8.83
CA ARG A 33 -2.19 9.91 -9.76
C ARG A 33 -0.79 9.40 -9.42
N ARG A 34 -0.47 9.19 -8.13
CA ARG A 34 0.80 8.59 -7.72
C ARG A 34 0.87 7.13 -8.15
N ARG A 35 -0.20 6.36 -7.90
CA ARG A 35 -0.30 4.97 -8.33
C ARG A 35 -0.16 4.84 -9.83
N ASP A 36 -0.92 5.62 -10.61
CA ASP A 36 -0.91 5.53 -12.07
C ASP A 36 0.49 5.82 -12.65
N ARG A 37 1.23 6.77 -12.07
CA ARG A 37 2.63 7.03 -12.43
C ARG A 37 3.53 5.83 -12.16
N VAL A 38 3.40 5.23 -10.96
CA VAL A 38 4.17 4.04 -10.59
C VAL A 38 3.84 2.85 -11.49
N VAL A 39 2.56 2.60 -11.77
CA VAL A 39 2.14 1.51 -12.66
C VAL A 39 2.69 1.72 -14.07
N THR A 40 2.66 2.94 -14.59
CA THR A 40 3.27 3.26 -15.89
C THR A 40 4.78 2.97 -15.90
N GLU A 41 5.51 3.35 -14.86
CA GLU A 41 6.95 3.05 -14.74
C GLU A 41 7.23 1.53 -14.71
N ILE A 42 6.40 0.78 -13.99
CA ILE A 42 6.46 -0.70 -13.95
C ILE A 42 6.18 -1.28 -15.34
N CYS A 43 5.18 -0.77 -16.05
CA CYS A 43 4.83 -1.22 -17.39
C CYS A 43 5.96 -0.96 -18.39
N GLU A 44 6.59 0.22 -18.34
CA GLU A 44 7.76 0.55 -19.16
C GLU A 44 8.93 -0.39 -18.88
N ALA A 45 9.22 -0.67 -17.61
CA ALA A 45 10.28 -1.59 -17.21
C ALA A 45 9.98 -3.05 -17.59
N GLY A 46 8.70 -3.46 -17.55
CA GLY A 46 8.26 -4.79 -17.96
C GLY A 46 8.26 -4.98 -19.48
N ARG A 47 7.92 -3.94 -20.24
CA ARG A 47 8.03 -3.93 -21.71
C ARG A 47 9.48 -4.18 -22.16
N ARG A 48 10.46 -3.58 -21.49
CA ARG A 48 11.90 -3.85 -21.73
C ARG A 48 12.31 -5.30 -21.44
N GLN A 49 11.49 -6.04 -20.68
CA GLN A 49 11.68 -7.47 -20.36
C GLN A 49 10.79 -8.38 -21.22
N GLY A 50 10.07 -7.84 -22.22
CA GLY A 50 9.18 -8.60 -23.09
C GLY A 50 7.86 -9.01 -22.44
N ILE A 51 7.44 -8.35 -21.36
CA ILE A 51 6.15 -8.65 -20.69
C ILE A 51 5.07 -7.71 -21.26
N PRO A 52 3.91 -8.24 -21.71
CA PRO A 52 2.81 -7.41 -22.20
C PRO A 52 2.28 -6.45 -21.14
N GLU A 53 2.00 -5.20 -21.53
CA GLU A 53 1.51 -4.17 -20.61
C GLU A 53 0.14 -4.52 -20.01
N ASP A 54 -0.79 -5.01 -20.82
CA ASP A 54 -2.13 -5.39 -20.34
C ASP A 54 -2.06 -6.47 -19.25
N LEU A 55 -1.15 -7.43 -19.41
CA LEU A 55 -0.90 -8.46 -18.42
C LEU A 55 -0.39 -7.85 -17.11
N LEU A 56 0.58 -6.92 -17.18
CA LEU A 56 1.13 -6.25 -16.01
C LEU A 56 0.06 -5.46 -15.25
N ARG A 57 -0.74 -4.66 -15.96
CA ARG A 57 -1.81 -3.86 -15.33
C ARG A 57 -2.83 -4.76 -14.63
N GLN A 58 -3.34 -5.77 -15.32
CA GLN A 58 -4.29 -6.73 -14.73
C GLN A 58 -3.70 -7.47 -13.53
N ASN A 59 -2.44 -7.86 -13.60
CA ASN A 59 -1.81 -8.62 -12.54
C ASN A 59 -1.41 -7.76 -11.34
N ILE A 60 -1.04 -6.49 -11.54
CA ILE A 60 -0.86 -5.53 -10.44
C ILE A 60 -2.18 -5.33 -9.70
N ASP A 61 -3.29 -5.16 -10.42
CA ASP A 61 -4.62 -5.05 -9.80
C ASP A 61 -4.98 -6.31 -8.99
N LYS A 62 -4.72 -7.51 -9.55
CA LYS A 62 -4.91 -8.78 -8.83
C LYS A 62 -4.02 -8.90 -7.59
N MET A 63 -2.76 -8.45 -7.67
CA MET A 63 -1.85 -8.47 -6.53
C MET A 63 -2.34 -7.55 -5.41
N GLU A 64 -2.84 -6.36 -5.74
CA GLU A 64 -3.46 -5.45 -4.76
C GLU A 64 -4.72 -6.08 -4.13
N GLN A 65 -5.51 -6.85 -4.89
CA GLN A 65 -6.67 -7.59 -4.36
C GLN A 65 -6.25 -8.74 -3.43
N LEU A 66 -5.20 -9.49 -3.79
CA LEU A 66 -4.65 -10.56 -2.97
C LEU A 66 -4.05 -10.03 -1.67
N LEU A 67 -3.38 -8.88 -1.74
CA LEU A 67 -2.72 -8.28 -0.60
C LEU A 67 -2.87 -6.75 -0.65
N PRO A 68 -3.94 -6.19 -0.03
CA PRO A 68 -4.19 -4.74 -0.04
C PRO A 68 -3.07 -3.90 0.58
N GLU A 69 -2.28 -4.49 1.48
CA GLU A 69 -1.11 -3.82 2.07
C GLU A 69 0.10 -3.73 1.10
N LEU A 70 0.08 -4.49 -0.01
CA LEU A 70 1.12 -4.53 -1.04
C LEU A 70 0.82 -3.55 -2.17
N ALA A 71 0.76 -2.26 -1.85
CA ALA A 71 0.69 -1.23 -2.86
C ALA A 71 2.04 -1.12 -3.61
N PRO A 72 2.05 -1.02 -4.95
CA PRO A 72 3.27 -0.85 -5.72
C PRO A 72 3.97 0.45 -5.34
N ASP A 73 5.24 0.34 -4.95
CA ASP A 73 6.07 1.47 -4.53
C ASP A 73 7.50 1.28 -5.03
N VAL A 74 7.92 2.16 -5.94
CA VAL A 74 9.26 2.12 -6.55
C VAL A 74 10.38 2.49 -5.58
N ASN A 75 10.06 3.14 -4.45
CA ASN A 75 11.04 3.44 -3.41
C ASN A 75 11.45 2.19 -2.62
N LYS A 76 10.53 1.22 -2.48
CA LYS A 76 10.78 -0.04 -1.75
C LYS A 76 11.42 -1.11 -2.64
N MET A 77 11.09 -1.10 -3.93
CA MET A 77 11.57 -2.08 -4.89
C MET A 77 11.52 -1.50 -6.31
N ARG A 78 12.55 -1.79 -7.12
CA ARG A 78 12.67 -1.23 -8.47
C ARG A 78 11.48 -1.63 -9.36
N ALA A 79 11.10 -0.75 -10.27
CA ALA A 79 10.01 -1.00 -11.23
C ALA A 79 10.19 -2.31 -12.02
N ALA A 80 11.43 -2.64 -12.41
CA ALA A 80 11.75 -3.89 -13.11
C ALA A 80 11.46 -5.15 -12.27
N ASP A 81 11.67 -5.08 -10.95
CA ASP A 81 11.42 -6.19 -10.04
C ASP A 81 9.93 -6.32 -9.70
N TRP A 82 9.21 -5.20 -9.62
CA TRP A 82 7.74 -5.20 -9.60
C TRP A 82 7.15 -5.86 -10.85
N ALA A 83 7.70 -5.56 -12.03
CA ALA A 83 7.28 -6.21 -13.27
C ALA A 83 7.51 -7.73 -13.25
N LYS A 84 8.60 -8.19 -12.63
CA LYS A 84 8.84 -9.64 -12.43
C LYS A 84 7.80 -10.29 -11.52
N LEU A 85 7.39 -9.61 -10.44
CA LEU A 85 6.30 -10.12 -9.59
C LEU A 85 4.97 -10.14 -10.36
N ALA A 86 4.64 -9.05 -11.03
CA ALA A 86 3.40 -8.94 -11.80
C ALA A 86 3.36 -9.88 -13.02
N LYS A 87 4.50 -10.40 -13.49
CA LYS A 87 4.55 -11.43 -14.53
C LYS A 87 3.82 -12.71 -14.12
N ASP A 88 3.91 -13.10 -12.85
CA ASP A 88 3.37 -14.35 -12.33
C ASP A 88 2.78 -14.17 -10.93
N VAL A 89 1.49 -13.85 -10.89
CA VAL A 89 0.74 -13.67 -9.65
C VAL A 89 0.59 -14.97 -8.86
N ASN A 90 0.56 -16.13 -9.55
CA ASN A 90 0.45 -17.42 -8.88
C ASN A 90 1.69 -17.71 -8.04
N LYS A 91 2.88 -17.35 -8.55
CA LYS A 91 4.12 -17.43 -7.77
C LYS A 91 4.05 -16.56 -6.51
N VAL A 92 3.50 -15.35 -6.62
CA VAL A 92 3.30 -14.46 -5.45
C VAL A 92 2.36 -15.10 -4.43
N ALA A 93 1.21 -15.62 -4.87
CA ALA A 93 0.26 -16.31 -4.00
C ALA A 93 0.90 -17.53 -3.32
N HIS A 94 1.63 -18.35 -4.06
CA HIS A 94 2.32 -19.52 -3.53
C HIS A 94 3.36 -19.14 -2.45
N MET A 95 4.12 -18.06 -2.67
CA MET A 95 5.06 -17.55 -1.67
C MET A 95 4.35 -17.05 -0.41
N LEU A 96 3.22 -16.35 -0.55
CA LEU A 96 2.42 -15.88 0.59
C LEU A 96 1.87 -17.05 1.42
N VAL A 97 1.37 -18.10 0.76
CA VAL A 97 0.92 -19.33 1.42
C VAL A 97 2.09 -20.00 2.14
N THR A 98 3.25 -20.11 1.49
CA THR A 98 4.45 -20.68 2.09
C THR A 98 4.88 -19.92 3.35
N LEU A 99 4.95 -18.59 3.27
CA LEU A 99 5.26 -17.73 4.41
C LEU A 99 4.26 -17.92 5.56
N LYS A 100 2.96 -18.05 5.25
CA LYS A 100 1.93 -18.26 6.28
C LYS A 100 2.02 -19.64 6.91
N ALA A 101 2.37 -20.68 6.13
CA ALA A 101 2.57 -22.03 6.63
C ALA A 101 3.80 -22.12 7.56
N CYS A 102 4.90 -21.48 7.18
CA CYS A 102 6.13 -21.44 7.99
C CYS A 102 6.00 -20.58 9.25
N TYR A 103 5.24 -19.48 9.17
CA TYR A 103 5.08 -18.49 10.25
C TYR A 103 3.60 -18.20 10.53
N PRO A 104 2.83 -19.15 11.11
CA PRO A 104 1.39 -19.02 11.27
C PRO A 104 0.97 -17.86 12.16
N GLY A 105 1.78 -17.48 13.15
CA GLY A 105 1.54 -16.31 14.02
C GLY A 105 1.91 -14.96 13.41
N ALA A 106 2.61 -14.94 12.26
CA ALA A 106 3.07 -13.71 11.66
C ALA A 106 1.99 -13.03 10.81
N ASN A 107 1.99 -11.70 10.80
CA ASN A 107 1.27 -10.90 9.82
C ASN A 107 2.11 -10.80 8.54
N VAL A 108 1.98 -11.80 7.68
CA VAL A 108 2.73 -11.91 6.41
C VAL A 108 2.50 -10.69 5.52
N GLY A 109 1.28 -10.15 5.49
CA GLY A 109 0.97 -8.95 4.69
C GLY A 109 1.85 -7.76 5.08
N ARG A 110 1.94 -7.47 6.37
CA ARG A 110 2.76 -6.35 6.86
C ARG A 110 4.25 -6.57 6.62
N ILE A 111 4.71 -7.81 6.73
CA ILE A 111 6.11 -8.17 6.48
C ILE A 111 6.44 -7.93 5.00
N VAL A 112 5.61 -8.44 4.10
CA VAL A 112 5.79 -8.32 2.65
C VAL A 112 5.60 -6.87 2.18
N ALA A 113 4.67 -6.11 2.75
CA ALA A 113 4.49 -4.70 2.47
C ALA A 113 5.71 -3.83 2.87
N ARG A 114 6.48 -4.27 3.87
CA ARG A 114 7.75 -3.64 4.29
C ARG A 114 8.92 -4.11 3.44
N ALA A 115 8.94 -5.37 3.03
CA ALA A 115 10.02 -6.00 2.28
C ALA A 115 9.49 -6.78 1.06
N PRO A 116 8.98 -6.09 0.02
CA PRO A 116 8.34 -6.75 -1.13
C PRO A 116 9.28 -7.64 -1.93
N LYS A 117 10.60 -7.40 -1.86
CA LYS A 117 11.64 -8.23 -2.48
C LYS A 117 11.62 -9.69 -2.00
N LEU A 118 11.07 -9.98 -0.82
CA LEU A 118 10.91 -11.35 -0.34
C LEU A 118 10.10 -12.23 -1.31
N LEU A 119 9.15 -11.63 -2.03
CA LEU A 119 8.32 -12.34 -3.01
C LEU A 119 9.08 -12.80 -4.26
N LEU A 120 10.27 -12.23 -4.52
CA LEU A 120 11.13 -12.64 -5.63
C LEU A 120 11.94 -13.90 -5.32
N GLY A 121 12.02 -14.28 -4.04
CA GLY A 121 12.76 -15.43 -3.57
C GLY A 121 12.19 -16.77 -4.05
N GLN A 122 12.85 -17.84 -3.63
CA GLN A 122 12.40 -19.21 -3.82
C GLN A 122 11.67 -19.70 -2.55
N PRO A 123 10.45 -20.26 -2.67
CA PRO A 123 9.70 -20.78 -1.52
C PRO A 123 10.51 -21.76 -0.66
N GLU A 124 11.36 -22.56 -1.30
CA GLU A 124 12.23 -23.57 -0.67
C GLU A 124 13.22 -22.92 0.30
N GLN A 125 13.69 -21.71 0.02
CA GLN A 125 14.61 -21.00 0.91
C GLN A 125 13.89 -20.56 2.19
N VAL A 126 12.65 -20.07 2.06
CA VAL A 126 11.83 -19.65 3.20
C VAL A 126 11.53 -20.84 4.12
N GLN A 127 11.28 -22.02 3.54
CA GLN A 127 11.04 -23.25 4.30
C GLN A 127 12.29 -23.66 5.10
N LYS A 128 13.46 -23.67 4.46
CA LYS A 128 14.74 -23.96 5.15
C LYS A 128 15.03 -22.99 6.30
N ASP A 129 14.84 -21.69 6.07
CA ASP A 129 15.08 -20.68 7.10
C ASP A 129 14.11 -20.84 8.29
N ALA A 130 12.86 -21.26 8.01
CA ALA A 130 11.87 -21.54 9.03
C ALA A 130 12.23 -22.77 9.88
N GLU A 131 12.72 -23.84 9.27
CA GLU A 131 13.17 -25.04 9.99
C GLU A 131 14.26 -24.72 11.01
N VAL A 132 15.26 -23.91 10.64
CA VAL A 132 16.34 -23.48 11.54
C VAL A 132 15.79 -22.68 12.73
N THR A 133 14.83 -21.80 12.47
CA THR A 133 14.25 -20.93 13.50
C THR A 133 13.36 -21.72 14.47
N GLN A 134 12.59 -22.68 13.95
CA GLN A 134 11.75 -23.55 14.77
C GLN A 134 12.59 -24.53 15.61
N ALA A 135 13.70 -25.04 15.09
CA ALA A 135 14.63 -25.88 15.84
C ALA A 135 15.23 -25.15 17.05
N ARG A 136 15.55 -23.85 16.91
CA ARG A 136 16.06 -23.01 18.01
C ARG A 136 15.03 -22.66 19.07
N THR A 137 13.74 -22.64 18.71
CA THR A 137 12.66 -22.27 19.65
C THR A 137 12.19 -23.46 20.51
N ARG A 138 12.61 -24.68 20.17
CA ARG A 138 12.27 -25.92 20.88
C ARG A 138 13.37 -26.41 21.85
N GLN A 139 14.48 -25.67 21.97
CA GLN A 139 15.52 -25.88 22.97
C GLN A 139 15.30 -24.94 24.14
#